data_AF-A0A4Q2LJN5-F1
#
_entry.id   AF-A0A4Q2LJN5-F1
#
_cell.length_a   1.000
_cell.length_b   1.000
_cell.length_c   1.000
_cell.angle_alpha   90.00
_cell.angle_beta   90.00
_cell.angle_gamma   90.00
#
_symmetry.space_group_name_H-M   'P 1'
#
loop_
_entity.id
_entity.type
_entity.pdbx_description
1 polymer ?
#
loop_
_entity_poly.entity_id
_entity_poly.type
_entity_poly.pdbx_seq_one_letter_code
_entity_poly.pdbx_strand_id
1 'polypeptide(L)'
;MDSGLWDYVGKLFNENVKEQDWTGDNSINAGSKAAQDIFDDIYKWHLDNELNNRKEPIRLVGHSHGGNVAIMVTNLLAEKDIKVATPVREYKLETEVGQRVHVYNKFDAVQVLGGKAGRAAMAPASAFKGAKNVEVKLRWYYRDVTIFGIRNHSAMHRDIKTWKKYIEPILKI
;
A
#
# COMPACT_ATOMS: atom_id res chain seq x y z
N MET A 1 -5.98 5.06 -13.66
CA MET A 1 -6.26 3.83 -12.88
C MET A 1 -7.53 3.21 -13.46
N ASP A 2 -7.75 1.90 -13.27
CA ASP A 2 -9.04 1.30 -13.63
C ASP A 2 -10.08 1.84 -12.64
N SER A 3 -11.02 2.65 -13.10
CA SER A 3 -11.96 3.39 -12.23
C SER A 3 -12.84 2.47 -11.38
N GLY A 4 -12.99 1.20 -11.77
CA GLY A 4 -13.75 0.21 -11.02
C GLY A 4 -13.04 -0.41 -9.82
N LEU A 5 -11.72 -0.19 -9.62
CA LEU A 5 -11.01 -0.80 -8.49
C LEU A 5 -11.49 -0.25 -7.15
N TRP A 6 -11.68 1.07 -7.03
CA TRP A 6 -12.10 1.69 -5.78
C TRP A 6 -13.55 1.37 -5.44
N ASP A 7 -14.42 1.34 -6.44
CA ASP A 7 -15.78 0.81 -6.29
C ASP A 7 -15.79 -0.64 -5.80
N TYR A 8 -14.89 -1.47 -6.34
CA TYR A 8 -14.74 -2.85 -5.92
C TYR A 8 -14.24 -2.96 -4.47
N VAL A 9 -13.22 -2.20 -4.09
CA VAL A 9 -12.68 -2.18 -2.72
C VAL A 9 -13.74 -1.67 -1.75
N GLY A 10 -14.47 -0.60 -2.09
CA GLY A 10 -15.55 -0.08 -1.26
C GLY A 10 -16.67 -1.10 -1.05
N LYS A 11 -17.07 -1.82 -2.09
CA LYS A 11 -18.04 -2.93 -1.98
C LYS A 11 -17.51 -4.10 -1.15
N LEU A 12 -16.23 -4.43 -1.27
CA LEU A 12 -15.62 -5.54 -0.54
C LEU A 12 -15.66 -5.32 0.98
N PHE A 13 -15.42 -4.08 1.42
CA PHE A 13 -15.45 -3.72 2.84
C PHE A 13 -16.78 -3.10 3.30
N ASN A 14 -17.72 -2.86 2.38
CA ASN A 14 -18.93 -2.07 2.62
C ASN A 14 -18.63 -0.69 3.22
N GLU A 15 -17.62 -0.01 2.66
CA GLU A 15 -17.05 1.25 3.15
C GLU A 15 -16.87 2.24 1.99
N ASN A 16 -16.89 3.54 2.29
CA ASN A 16 -16.53 4.57 1.31
C ASN A 16 -15.00 4.65 1.20
N VAL A 17 -14.49 4.62 -0.03
CA VAL A 17 -13.05 4.79 -0.29
C VAL A 17 -12.76 6.27 -0.55
N LYS A 18 -11.88 6.87 0.26
CA LYS A 18 -11.34 8.21 0.01
C LYS A 18 -10.00 8.09 -0.72
N GLU A 19 -9.95 8.53 -1.97
CA GLU A 19 -8.69 8.73 -2.68
C GLU A 19 -7.99 9.98 -2.14
N GLN A 20 -6.66 9.91 -2.06
CA GLN A 20 -5.84 11.03 -1.60
C GLN A 20 -5.22 11.72 -2.81
N ASP A 21 -5.42 13.03 -2.92
CA ASP A 21 -4.91 13.86 -4.02
C ASP A 21 -3.41 14.14 -3.84
N TRP A 22 -2.60 13.11 -4.04
CA TRP A 22 -1.15 13.23 -4.05
C TRP A 22 -0.58 13.04 -5.44
N THR A 23 0.29 13.96 -5.84
CA THR A 23 0.92 14.00 -7.18
C THR A 23 1.91 12.85 -7.42
N GLY A 24 2.29 12.12 -6.37
CA GLY A 24 3.30 11.05 -6.46
C GLY A 24 4.73 11.56 -6.54
N ASP A 25 4.97 12.82 -6.15
CA ASP A 25 6.31 13.43 -6.16
C ASP A 25 7.28 12.70 -5.21
N ASN A 26 8.51 12.46 -5.67
CA ASN A 26 9.48 11.57 -5.03
C ASN A 26 10.51 12.31 -4.15
N SER A 27 10.30 13.59 -3.86
CA SER A 27 11.14 14.28 -2.89
C SER A 27 10.78 13.84 -1.46
N ILE A 28 11.78 13.68 -0.58
CA ILE A 28 11.57 13.34 0.84
C ILE A 28 10.57 14.32 1.48
N ASN A 29 10.69 15.61 1.15
CA ASN A 29 9.80 16.65 1.66
C ASN A 29 8.36 16.50 1.14
N ALA A 30 8.16 16.08 -0.12
CA ALA A 30 6.82 15.83 -0.66
C ALA A 30 6.16 14.59 -0.04
N GLY A 31 6.93 13.52 0.21
CA GLY A 31 6.45 12.33 0.90
C GLY A 31 6.03 12.60 2.34
N SER A 32 6.87 13.31 3.11
CA SER A 32 6.54 13.68 4.49
C SER A 32 5.36 14.66 4.58
N LYS A 33 5.28 15.62 3.65
CA LYS A 33 4.14 16.55 3.60
C LYS A 33 2.84 15.81 3.28
N ALA A 34 2.84 14.94 2.26
CA ALA A 34 1.67 14.14 1.92
C ALA A 34 1.27 13.22 3.09
N ALA A 35 2.23 12.65 3.82
CA ALA A 35 1.94 11.86 5.00
C ALA A 35 1.28 12.69 6.11
N GLN A 36 1.75 13.92 6.35
CA GLN A 36 1.14 14.80 7.34
C GLN A 36 -0.29 15.20 6.94
N ASP A 37 -0.50 15.60 5.68
CA ASP A 37 -1.81 16.01 5.18
C ASP A 37 -2.83 14.86 5.29
N ILE A 38 -2.42 13.63 4.94
CA ILE A 38 -3.25 12.43 5.06
C ILE A 38 -3.50 12.07 6.54
N PHE A 39 -2.49 12.24 7.40
CA PHE A 39 -2.64 12.02 8.84
C PHE A 39 -3.66 12.99 9.44
N ASP A 40 -3.59 14.29 9.13
CA ASP A 40 -4.50 15.30 9.67
C ASP A 40 -5.96 15.00 9.28
N ASP A 41 -6.18 14.57 8.04
CA ASP A 41 -7.47 14.13 7.54
C ASP A 41 -8.04 12.92 8.30
N ILE A 42 -7.21 11.88 8.48
CA ILE A 42 -7.63 10.66 9.18
C ILE A 42 -7.85 10.94 10.67
N TYR A 43 -6.97 11.72 11.29
CA TYR A 43 -7.05 12.05 12.70
C TYR A 43 -8.31 12.87 12.99
N LYS A 44 -8.63 13.86 12.15
CA LYS A 44 -9.88 14.60 12.26
C LYS A 44 -11.11 13.70 12.13
N TRP A 45 -11.14 12.83 11.11
CA TRP A 45 -12.22 11.85 10.95
C TRP A 45 -12.35 10.90 12.14
N HIS A 46 -11.22 10.47 12.70
CA HIS A 46 -11.18 9.59 13.88
C HIS A 46 -11.79 10.28 15.10
N LEU A 47 -11.39 11.52 15.38
CA LEU A 47 -11.97 12.32 16.47
C LEU A 47 -13.47 12.53 16.28
N ASP A 48 -13.93 12.86 15.06
CA ASP A 48 -15.35 13.01 14.76
C ASP A 48 -16.11 11.69 15.01
N ASN A 49 -15.51 10.54 14.68
CA ASN A 49 -16.09 9.24 14.95
C ASN A 49 -16.17 8.94 16.46
N GLU A 50 -15.10 9.18 17.21
CA GLU A 50 -15.09 8.98 18.66
C GLU A 50 -16.12 9.87 19.37
N LEU A 51 -16.23 11.14 18.97
CA LEU A 51 -17.27 12.05 19.48
C LEU A 51 -18.69 11.55 19.24
N ASN A 52 -18.89 10.77 18.18
CA ASN A 52 -20.17 10.15 17.83
C ASN A 52 -20.29 8.68 18.32
N ASN A 53 -19.40 8.22 19.21
CA ASN A 53 -19.33 6.85 19.72
C ASN A 53 -19.24 5.77 18.63
N ARG A 54 -18.63 6.10 17.48
CA ARG A 54 -18.36 5.16 16.39
C ARG A 54 -16.91 4.68 16.46
N LYS A 55 -16.71 3.37 16.58
CA LYS A 55 -15.38 2.74 16.56
C LYS A 55 -15.15 2.08 15.21
N GLU A 56 -14.86 2.90 14.21
CA GLU A 56 -14.64 2.43 12.85
C GLU A 56 -13.14 2.16 12.59
N PRO A 57 -12.79 1.03 11.94
CA PRO A 57 -11.41 0.70 11.61
C PRO A 57 -10.85 1.59 10.49
N ILE A 58 -9.54 1.88 10.56
CA ILE A 58 -8.82 2.60 9.50
C ILE A 58 -8.01 1.59 8.68
N ARG A 59 -8.18 1.63 7.35
CA ARG A 59 -7.41 0.84 6.39
C ARG A 59 -6.71 1.77 5.42
N LEU A 60 -5.40 1.66 5.32
CA LEU A 60 -4.63 2.37 4.29
C LEU A 60 -4.37 1.41 3.14
N VAL A 61 -4.34 1.90 1.90
CA VAL A 61 -3.92 1.13 0.73
C VAL A 61 -2.91 1.97 -0.05
N GLY A 62 -1.65 1.54 -0.04
CA GLY A 62 -0.56 2.23 -0.74
C GLY A 62 -0.09 1.48 -1.98
N HIS A 63 0.07 2.20 -3.10
CA HIS A 63 0.73 1.70 -4.32
C HIS A 63 2.01 2.48 -4.59
N SER A 64 3.09 1.80 -5.00
CA SER A 64 4.35 2.43 -5.36
C SER A 64 4.92 3.29 -4.22
N HIS A 65 5.17 4.58 -4.45
CA HIS A 65 5.57 5.54 -3.42
C HIS A 65 4.48 5.78 -2.37
N GLY A 66 3.19 5.56 -2.70
CA GLY A 66 2.08 5.66 -1.74
C GLY A 66 2.17 4.60 -0.64
N GLY A 67 2.87 3.49 -0.86
CA GLY A 67 3.20 2.51 0.19
C GLY A 67 4.12 3.09 1.27
N ASN A 68 5.04 3.98 0.90
CA ASN A 68 5.94 4.65 1.83
C ASN A 68 5.18 5.69 2.65
N VAL A 69 4.36 6.49 1.98
CA VAL A 69 3.48 7.48 2.62
C VAL A 69 2.52 6.80 3.61
N ALA A 70 1.92 5.66 3.24
CA ALA A 70 1.05 4.91 4.13
C ALA A 70 1.76 4.45 5.43
N ILE A 71 3.05 4.09 5.36
CA ILE A 71 3.82 3.72 6.55
C ILE A 71 4.10 4.95 7.42
N MET A 72 4.48 6.08 6.82
CA MET A 72 4.68 7.33 7.58
C MET A 72 3.39 7.74 8.30
N VAL A 73 2.25 7.71 7.61
CA VAL A 73 0.92 7.95 8.21
C VAL A 73 0.65 6.98 9.36
N THR A 74 0.99 5.69 9.18
CA THR A 74 0.79 4.68 10.24
C THR A 74 1.61 4.98 11.49
N ASN A 75 2.87 5.41 11.33
CA ASN A 75 3.72 5.76 12.47
C ASN A 75 3.14 7.00 13.19
N LEU A 76 2.72 8.04 12.45
CA LEU A 76 2.08 9.23 13.03
C LEU A 76 0.78 8.90 13.80
N LEU A 77 -0.04 8.00 13.26
CA LEU A 77 -1.26 7.53 13.94
C LEU A 77 -0.94 6.72 15.20
N ALA A 78 0.13 5.93 15.19
CA ALA A 78 0.56 5.18 16.35
C ALA A 78 1.06 6.06 17.50
N GLU A 79 1.65 7.22 17.21
CA GLU A 79 1.96 8.23 18.24
C GLU A 79 0.70 8.77 18.95
N LYS A 80 -0.49 8.52 18.38
CA LYS A 80 -1.80 8.84 18.95
C LYS A 80 -2.55 7.59 19.46
N ASP A 81 -1.86 6.45 19.59
CA ASP A 81 -2.44 5.15 19.96
C ASP A 81 -3.53 4.62 19.00
N ILE A 82 -3.55 5.10 17.75
CA ILE A 82 -4.52 4.67 16.72
C ILE A 82 -3.95 3.51 15.91
N LYS A 83 -4.67 2.38 15.88
CA LYS A 83 -4.27 1.18 15.13
C LYS A 83 -4.86 1.15 13.72
N VAL A 84 -4.04 0.74 12.74
CA VAL A 84 -4.37 0.73 11.31
C VAL A 84 -4.07 -0.63 10.69
N ALA A 85 -4.74 -1.02 9.61
CA ALA A 85 -4.31 -2.10 8.73
C ALA A 85 -3.66 -1.55 7.45
N THR A 86 -2.47 -2.03 7.07
CA THR A 86 -1.67 -1.44 5.98
C THR A 86 -1.01 -2.46 5.03
N PRO A 87 -1.01 -2.20 3.71
CA PRO A 87 -0.09 -2.78 2.77
C PRO A 87 1.17 -1.91 2.58
N VAL A 88 2.28 -2.54 2.22
CA VAL A 88 3.62 -2.06 2.63
C VAL A 88 4.60 -1.90 1.45
N ARG A 89 5.52 -0.92 1.56
CA ARG A 89 6.85 -0.89 0.90
C ARG A 89 7.91 -0.11 1.74
N GLU A 90 9.17 -0.50 1.60
CA GLU A 90 10.50 0.07 1.99
C GLU A 90 10.74 0.79 3.35
N TYR A 91 9.74 1.33 4.05
CA TYR A 91 9.95 1.96 5.36
C TYR A 91 9.73 0.97 6.51
N LYS A 92 10.50 1.15 7.60
CA LYS A 92 10.34 0.35 8.82
C LYS A 92 9.11 0.85 9.57
N LEU A 93 8.14 -0.05 9.74
CA LEU A 93 7.01 0.18 10.62
C LEU A 93 7.51 0.07 12.07
N GLU A 94 7.21 1.07 12.90
CA GLU A 94 7.70 1.15 14.28
C GLU A 94 6.67 0.66 15.31
N THR A 95 5.47 0.28 14.85
CA THR A 95 4.31 -0.05 15.68
C THR A 95 3.59 -1.33 15.24
N GLU A 96 2.77 -1.90 16.14
CA GLU A 96 1.90 -3.03 15.83
C GLU A 96 0.64 -2.57 15.08
N VAL A 97 0.34 -3.24 13.97
CA VAL A 97 -0.83 -3.01 13.11
C VAL A 97 -1.76 -4.22 13.13
N GLY A 98 -3.06 -4.00 12.95
CA GLY A 98 -4.07 -5.09 13.06
C GLY A 98 -3.88 -6.18 12.00
N GLN A 99 -3.69 -5.79 10.74
CA GLN A 99 -3.31 -6.69 9.66
C GLN A 99 -2.35 -5.99 8.69
N ARG A 100 -1.26 -6.66 8.34
CA ARG A 100 -0.25 -6.18 7.39
C ARG A 100 -0.16 -7.11 6.18
N VAL A 101 -0.44 -6.61 4.97
CA VAL A 101 -0.43 -7.42 3.74
C VAL A 101 0.55 -6.84 2.74
N HIS A 102 1.63 -7.56 2.44
CA HIS A 102 2.58 -7.15 1.41
C HIS A 102 2.32 -7.91 0.11
N VAL A 103 1.98 -7.20 -0.96
CA VAL A 103 1.75 -7.76 -2.29
C VAL A 103 2.93 -7.41 -3.18
N TYR A 104 3.54 -8.42 -3.79
CA TYR A 104 4.76 -8.25 -4.57
C TYR A 104 4.83 -9.22 -5.75
N ASN A 105 5.72 -8.96 -6.71
CA ASN A 105 6.13 -9.98 -7.67
C ASN A 105 7.63 -9.86 -7.94
N LYS A 106 8.26 -10.99 -8.21
CA LYS A 106 9.72 -11.08 -8.33
C LYS A 106 10.30 -10.39 -9.57
N PHE A 107 9.46 -9.97 -10.51
CA PHE A 107 9.82 -9.31 -11.76
C PHE A 107 9.37 -7.84 -11.79
N ASP A 108 9.00 -7.28 -10.63
CA ASP A 108 8.80 -5.84 -10.46
C ASP A 108 10.17 -5.16 -10.33
N ALA A 109 10.59 -4.43 -11.37
CA ALA A 109 11.87 -3.72 -11.36
C ALA A 109 11.94 -2.63 -10.29
N VAL A 110 10.81 -2.04 -9.90
CA VAL A 110 10.77 -0.98 -8.88
C VAL A 110 11.00 -1.59 -7.50
N GLN A 111 10.35 -2.73 -7.19
CA GLN A 111 10.58 -3.45 -5.93
C GLN A 111 11.96 -4.12 -5.86
N VAL A 112 12.51 -4.55 -6.99
CA VAL A 112 13.83 -5.20 -7.06
C VAL A 112 14.99 -4.20 -7.02
N LEU A 113 14.83 -3.01 -7.62
CA LEU A 113 15.91 -2.03 -7.79
C LEU A 113 15.78 -0.78 -6.91
N GLY A 114 14.74 -0.68 -6.07
CA GLY A 114 14.62 0.37 -5.05
C GLY A 114 14.61 1.81 -5.61
N GLY A 115 14.12 2.01 -6.84
CA GLY A 115 14.12 3.32 -7.50
C GLY A 115 15.50 3.86 -7.92
N LYS A 116 16.61 3.18 -7.57
CA LYS A 116 17.95 3.51 -8.06
C LYS A 116 18.29 2.58 -9.22
N ALA A 117 18.16 3.09 -10.44
CA ALA A 117 18.59 2.41 -11.66
C ALA A 117 20.12 2.21 -11.63
N GLY A 118 20.59 1.16 -10.95
CA GLY A 118 21.97 0.69 -10.94
C GLY A 118 21.98 -0.80 -11.20
N ARG A 119 22.50 -1.20 -12.36
CA ARG A 119 22.48 -2.56 -12.95
C ARG A 119 23.19 -3.69 -12.17
N ALA A 120 23.41 -3.60 -10.85
CA ALA A 120 24.37 -4.50 -10.18
C ALA A 120 23.88 -5.30 -8.96
N ALA A 121 22.63 -5.19 -8.51
CA ALA A 121 22.12 -6.12 -7.48
C ALA A 121 20.59 -6.26 -7.58
N MET A 122 20.14 -7.28 -8.30
CA MET A 122 18.74 -7.70 -8.24
C MET A 122 18.51 -8.40 -6.89
N ALA A 123 18.11 -7.65 -5.86
CA ALA A 123 17.54 -8.27 -4.67
C ALA A 123 16.12 -8.74 -5.04
N PRO A 124 15.77 -10.02 -4.87
CA PRO A 124 14.40 -10.46 -5.11
C PRO A 124 13.47 -9.61 -4.25
N ALA A 125 12.36 -9.12 -4.84
CA ALA A 125 11.31 -8.38 -4.15
C ALA A 125 11.05 -9.04 -2.78
N SER A 126 11.52 -8.37 -1.72
CA SER A 126 11.83 -9.04 -0.47
C SER A 126 10.56 -9.18 0.37
N ALA A 127 10.41 -10.35 0.98
CA ALA A 127 9.34 -10.55 1.96
C ALA A 127 9.55 -9.57 3.13
N PHE A 128 8.51 -8.85 3.51
CA PHE A 128 8.54 -7.98 4.68
C PHE A 128 8.28 -8.79 5.95
N LYS A 129 9.21 -8.69 6.91
CA LYS A 129 9.05 -9.28 8.24
C LYS A 129 7.81 -8.67 8.93
N GLY A 130 6.97 -9.52 9.52
CA GLY A 130 5.72 -9.11 10.18
C GLY A 130 4.55 -8.80 9.23
N ALA A 131 4.70 -9.04 7.93
CA ALA A 131 3.62 -8.94 6.95
C ALA A 131 3.19 -10.33 6.44
N LYS A 132 1.91 -10.47 6.07
CA LYS A 132 1.46 -11.55 5.20
C LYS A 132 1.93 -11.24 3.78
N ASN A 133 2.96 -11.95 3.34
CA ASN A 133 3.61 -11.74 2.04
C ASN A 133 2.90 -12.55 0.95
N VAL A 134 2.55 -11.89 -0.15
CA VAL A 134 1.71 -12.42 -1.21
C VAL A 134 2.39 -12.17 -2.55
N GLU A 135 2.88 -13.24 -3.15
CA GLU A 135 3.52 -13.17 -4.46
C GLU A 135 2.47 -13.30 -5.58
N VAL A 136 2.28 -12.23 -6.35
CA VAL A 136 1.46 -12.26 -7.57
C VAL A 136 2.25 -12.96 -8.68
N LYS A 137 1.81 -14.17 -9.06
CA LYS A 137 2.46 -14.93 -10.12
C LYS A 137 2.10 -14.36 -11.49
N LEU A 138 3.11 -13.80 -12.17
CA LEU A 138 2.98 -13.33 -13.55
C LEU A 138 3.06 -14.49 -14.55
N ARG A 139 2.36 -14.29 -15.68
CA ARG A 139 2.49 -15.16 -16.86
C ARG A 139 3.93 -15.12 -17.37
N TRP A 140 4.38 -16.23 -17.97
CA TRP A 140 5.79 -16.44 -18.34
C TRP A 140 6.37 -15.31 -19.20
N TYR A 141 5.59 -14.77 -20.14
CA TYR A 141 6.04 -13.71 -21.04
C TYR A 141 6.17 -12.32 -20.37
N TYR A 142 5.63 -12.13 -19.15
CA TYR A 142 5.84 -10.91 -18.36
C TYR A 142 7.02 -11.02 -17.38
N ARG A 143 7.78 -12.12 -17.40
CA ARG A 143 8.88 -12.37 -16.46
C ARG A 143 10.20 -11.73 -16.88
N ASP A 144 10.25 -11.11 -18.05
CA ASP A 144 11.41 -10.30 -18.41
C ASP A 144 11.34 -8.96 -17.66
N VAL A 145 12.15 -8.82 -16.61
CA VAL A 145 12.24 -7.60 -15.80
C VAL A 145 12.82 -6.42 -16.58
N THR A 146 13.62 -6.67 -17.64
CA THR A 146 14.21 -5.61 -18.45
C THR A 146 13.20 -4.99 -19.42
N ILE A 147 12.22 -5.77 -19.86
CA ILE A 147 11.17 -5.33 -20.79
C ILE A 147 9.91 -4.90 -20.03
N PHE A 148 9.48 -5.68 -19.05
CA PHE A 148 8.19 -5.52 -18.37
C PHE A 148 8.30 -5.04 -16.93
N GLY A 149 9.51 -4.86 -16.39
CA GLY A 149 9.70 -4.61 -14.96
C GLY A 149 8.93 -3.42 -14.40
N ILE A 150 8.88 -2.29 -15.13
CA ILE A 150 8.10 -1.10 -14.73
C ILE A 150 6.60 -1.36 -14.87
N ARG A 151 6.17 -2.07 -15.91
CA ARG A 151 4.76 -2.42 -16.13
C ARG A 151 4.25 -3.36 -15.04
N ASN A 152 5.08 -4.32 -14.65
CA ASN A 152 4.81 -5.28 -13.59
C ASN A 152 4.56 -4.59 -12.24
N HIS A 153 5.19 -3.44 -11.99
CA HIS A 153 4.97 -2.62 -10.79
C HIS A 153 3.52 -2.14 -10.64
N SER A 154 2.89 -1.77 -11.76
CA SER A 154 1.50 -1.29 -11.75
C SER A 154 0.48 -2.42 -11.88
N ALA A 155 0.86 -3.51 -12.56
CA ALA A 155 -0.05 -4.60 -12.90
C ALA A 155 -0.62 -5.35 -11.67
N MET A 156 0.10 -5.37 -10.55
CA MET A 156 -0.31 -6.12 -9.35
C MET A 156 -1.41 -5.44 -8.52
N HIS A 157 -1.45 -4.11 -8.55
CA HIS A 157 -2.27 -3.35 -7.61
C HIS A 157 -3.49 -2.71 -8.28
N ARG A 158 -3.46 -2.58 -9.61
CA ARG A 158 -4.49 -1.88 -10.39
C ARG A 158 -5.52 -2.80 -11.04
N ASP A 159 -5.43 -4.11 -10.83
CA ASP A 159 -6.28 -5.12 -11.48
C ASP A 159 -7.17 -5.83 -10.46
N ILE A 160 -8.49 -5.72 -10.64
CA ILE A 160 -9.50 -6.40 -9.81
C ILE A 160 -9.29 -7.92 -9.81
N LYS A 161 -8.86 -8.52 -10.93
CA LYS A 161 -8.64 -9.98 -10.98
C LYS A 161 -7.49 -10.40 -10.06
N THR A 162 -6.45 -9.57 -9.96
CA THR A 162 -5.35 -9.79 -9.02
C THR A 162 -5.83 -9.67 -7.58
N TRP A 163 -6.67 -8.68 -7.27
CA TRP A 163 -7.29 -8.55 -5.94
C TRP A 163 -8.11 -9.78 -5.57
N LYS A 164 -9.07 -10.18 -6.41
CA LYS A 164 -9.92 -11.37 -6.17
C LYS A 164 -9.12 -12.65 -5.97
N LYS A 165 -8.04 -12.81 -6.74
CA LYS A 165 -7.25 -14.05 -6.73
C LYS A 165 -6.28 -14.14 -5.55
N TYR A 166 -5.64 -13.03 -5.18
CA TYR A 166 -4.49 -13.06 -4.26
C TYR A 166 -4.69 -12.27 -2.97
N ILE A 167 -5.53 -11.23 -2.97
CA ILE A 167 -5.66 -10.29 -1.85
C ILE A 167 -6.97 -10.53 -1.08
N GLU A 168 -8.11 -10.61 -1.75
CA GLU A 168 -9.40 -10.87 -1.10
C GLU A 168 -9.40 -12.13 -0.20
N PRO A 169 -8.87 -13.29 -0.62
CA PRO A 169 -8.94 -14.52 0.17
C PRO A 169 -8.13 -14.50 1.48
N ILE A 170 -7.32 -13.45 1.68
CA ILE A 170 -6.42 -13.33 2.83
C ILE A 170 -6.77 -12.17 3.75
N LEU A 171 -7.68 -11.29 3.33
CA LEU A 171 -8.17 -10.19 4.14
C LEU A 171 -9.04 -10.75 5.26
N LYS A 172 -8.85 -10.23 6.47
CA LYS A 172 -9.77 -10.48 7.58
C LYS A 172 -10.81 -9.38 7.52
N ILE A 173 -11.95 -9.69 6.93
CA ILE A 173 -13.10 -8.79 6.75
C ILE A 173 -14.07 -9.04 7.90
#